data_AF-A0A962SJM1-F1
#
_entry.id   AF-A0A962SJM1-F1
#
_cell.length_a   1.000
_cell.length_b   1.000
_cell.length_c   1.000
_cell.angle_alpha   90.00
_cell.angle_beta   90.00
_cell.angle_gamma   90.00
#
_symmetry.space_group_name_H-M   'P 1'
#
loop_
_entity.id
_entity.type
_entity.pdbx_description
1 polymer ?
#
loop_
_entity_poly.entity_id
_entity_poly.type
_entity_poly.pdbx_seq_one_letter_code
_entity_poly.pdbx_strand_id
1 'polypeptide(L)'
;MGNFALQALMREAAVTLDRSRCVRHRCTANACTRCIDVCPTDSFTWTKGGLQINPDTCTQCLSCLSVCPTAALASPGLSLPQVLADLAQHRLPVLGCKGQPGSDAHVRISCLGYLAHPELMTILALVFPEGLQLNLTACDECPNGHILDGIVTAHGRLHGSVSNHAVKLIRDKKDLEYAAATLSRRQFFLLFQERTNRAAVTMVKRLQDNIEQKTYGKKQIPEIRALLLKAMSASTAARKESIKEQQFGKITFTSDCCHSERCVGVCPTGAIRSSRMSNSPPVFDQTLCTSCFSCQAFCRNRGVVLSDNSQIPLVTKREQGL
;
A
#
# COMPACT_ATOMS: atom_id res chain seq x y z
N MET A 1 23.07 -31.34 12.40
CA MET A 1 21.75 -31.05 12.99
C MET A 1 21.65 -29.67 13.67
N GLY A 2 22.65 -28.78 13.58
CA GLY A 2 22.64 -27.46 14.24
C GLY A 2 22.04 -26.28 13.46
N ASN A 3 21.66 -26.46 12.18
CA ASN A 3 21.22 -25.35 11.33
C ASN A 3 19.69 -25.12 11.32
N PHE A 4 18.90 -26.14 11.63
CA PHE A 4 17.43 -26.03 11.67
C PHE A 4 16.93 -25.26 12.90
N ALA A 5 17.57 -25.44 14.07
CA ALA A 5 17.18 -24.75 15.30
C ALA A 5 17.46 -23.23 15.25
N LEU A 6 18.55 -22.81 14.58
CA LEU A 6 18.88 -21.40 14.37
C LEU A 6 17.94 -20.73 13.34
N GLN A 7 17.52 -21.43 12.29
CA GLN A 7 16.49 -20.93 11.36
C GLN A 7 15.11 -20.78 12.01
N ALA A 8 14.74 -21.64 12.96
CA ALA A 8 13.48 -21.53 13.71
C ALA A 8 13.47 -20.32 14.68
N LEU A 9 14.63 -19.90 15.19
CA LEU A 9 14.78 -18.74 16.07
C LEU A 9 14.80 -17.39 15.32
N MET A 10 14.88 -17.40 13.97
CA MET A 10 14.97 -16.20 13.13
C MET A 10 13.84 -16.10 12.09
N ARG A 11 12.69 -16.76 12.28
CA ARG A 11 11.51 -16.48 11.45
C ARG A 11 11.10 -15.04 11.71
N GLU A 12 11.25 -14.16 10.71
CA GLU A 12 10.58 -12.86 10.71
C GLU A 12 9.11 -13.11 11.07
N ALA A 13 8.61 -12.36 12.06
CA ALA A 13 7.27 -12.58 12.56
C ALA A 13 6.25 -12.44 11.42
N ALA A 14 5.26 -13.34 11.40
CA ALA A 14 4.18 -13.30 10.43
C ALA A 14 3.45 -11.95 10.44
N VAL A 15 2.70 -11.68 9.36
CA VAL A 15 1.84 -10.49 9.26
C VAL A 15 1.02 -10.33 10.54
N THR A 16 0.99 -9.12 11.09
CA THR A 16 0.26 -8.79 12.32
C THR A 16 -1.06 -8.08 12.00
N LEU A 17 -2.03 -8.16 12.92
CA LEU A 17 -3.36 -7.56 12.79
C LEU A 17 -3.62 -6.55 13.90
N ASP A 18 -3.89 -5.30 13.53
CA ASP A 18 -4.57 -4.34 14.39
C ASP A 18 -6.09 -4.47 14.24
N ARG A 19 -6.71 -5.18 15.20
CA ARG A 19 -8.17 -5.39 15.23
C ARG A 19 -8.94 -4.08 15.27
N SER A 20 -8.38 -3.05 15.90
CA SER A 20 -9.04 -1.74 16.02
C SER A 20 -9.14 -1.03 14.68
N ARG A 21 -8.35 -1.42 13.67
CA ARG A 21 -8.36 -0.86 12.32
C ARG A 21 -9.10 -1.72 11.31
N CYS A 22 -9.25 -3.02 11.56
CA CYS A 22 -9.96 -3.92 10.64
C CYS A 22 -11.44 -3.56 10.56
N VAL A 23 -11.93 -3.23 9.36
CA VAL A 23 -13.30 -2.73 9.20
C VAL A 23 -14.38 -3.76 9.53
N ARG A 24 -14.11 -5.06 9.38
CA ARG A 24 -15.03 -6.14 9.77
C ARG A 24 -15.09 -6.34 11.29
N HIS A 25 -14.01 -6.02 12.01
CA HIS A 25 -14.01 -5.96 13.49
C HIS A 25 -14.72 -4.70 14.00
N ARG A 26 -14.53 -3.55 13.33
CA ARG A 26 -15.13 -2.26 13.74
C ARG A 26 -16.62 -2.13 13.40
N CYS A 27 -17.06 -2.75 12.31
CA CYS A 27 -18.41 -2.65 11.78
C CYS A 27 -18.90 -4.05 11.43
N THR A 28 -19.80 -4.60 12.26
CA THR A 28 -20.36 -5.96 12.06
C THR A 28 -21.15 -6.10 10.77
N ALA A 29 -21.67 -4.99 10.21
CA ALA A 29 -22.33 -4.98 8.91
C ALA A 29 -21.34 -5.00 7.73
N ASN A 30 -20.05 -4.71 7.95
CA ASN A 30 -19.04 -4.74 6.90
C ASN A 30 -18.50 -6.16 6.70
N ALA A 31 -18.76 -6.75 5.54
CA ALA A 31 -18.40 -8.13 5.22
C ALA A 31 -16.99 -8.28 4.59
N CYS A 32 -16.07 -7.32 4.76
CA CYS A 32 -14.76 -7.34 4.09
C CYS A 32 -13.99 -8.66 4.25
N THR A 33 -13.59 -9.24 3.13
CA THR A 33 -12.79 -10.48 3.01
C THR A 33 -11.48 -10.29 2.26
N ARG A 34 -11.12 -9.07 1.84
CA ARG A 34 -10.00 -8.81 0.92
C ARG A 34 -8.69 -9.55 1.24
N CYS A 35 -8.28 -9.58 2.52
CA CYS A 35 -7.06 -10.30 2.94
C CYS A 35 -7.18 -11.83 2.89
N ILE A 36 -8.38 -12.37 3.06
CA ILE A 36 -8.69 -13.80 2.89
C ILE A 36 -8.64 -14.12 1.39
N ASP A 37 -9.33 -13.33 0.58
CA ASP A 37 -9.49 -13.57 -0.85
C ASP A 37 -8.16 -13.51 -1.61
N VAL A 38 -7.28 -12.56 -1.25
CA VAL A 38 -5.97 -12.40 -1.90
C VAL A 38 -4.91 -13.41 -1.42
N CYS A 39 -5.16 -14.16 -0.35
CA CYS A 39 -4.16 -15.04 0.23
C CYS A 39 -4.09 -16.37 -0.53
N PRO A 40 -2.97 -16.70 -1.19
CA PRO A 40 -2.85 -17.94 -1.96
C PRO A 40 -2.74 -19.20 -1.10
N THR A 41 -2.33 -19.05 0.17
CA THR A 41 -2.08 -20.18 1.09
C THR A 41 -3.13 -20.29 2.21
N ASP A 42 -4.26 -19.60 2.07
CA ASP A 42 -5.35 -19.64 3.06
C ASP A 42 -4.91 -19.34 4.50
N SER A 43 -3.91 -18.47 4.65
CA SER A 43 -3.36 -18.10 5.96
C SER A 43 -4.32 -17.26 6.80
N PHE A 44 -5.45 -16.81 6.25
CA PHE A 44 -6.42 -15.97 6.94
C PHE A 44 -7.76 -16.68 7.05
N THR A 45 -8.35 -16.68 8.24
CA THR A 45 -9.68 -17.27 8.46
C THR A 45 -10.52 -16.39 9.38
N TRP A 46 -11.80 -16.24 9.08
CA TRP A 46 -12.73 -15.55 9.97
C TRP A 46 -13.40 -16.54 10.93
N THR A 47 -13.25 -16.31 12.24
CA THR A 47 -13.82 -17.17 13.30
C THR A 47 -14.75 -16.36 14.22
N LYS A 48 -15.35 -17.00 15.25
CA LYS A 48 -16.09 -16.29 16.31
C LYS A 48 -15.24 -15.23 17.03
N GLY A 49 -13.94 -15.46 17.15
CA GLY A 49 -12.97 -14.49 17.71
C GLY A 49 -12.48 -13.43 16.70
N GLY A 50 -13.05 -13.42 15.49
CA GLY A 50 -12.66 -12.57 14.37
C GLY A 50 -11.55 -13.16 13.51
N LEU A 51 -10.88 -12.30 12.74
CA LEU A 51 -9.81 -12.69 11.82
C LEU A 51 -8.62 -13.32 12.55
N GLN A 52 -8.28 -14.55 12.17
CA GLN A 52 -7.11 -15.30 12.61
C GLN A 52 -6.09 -15.39 11.47
N ILE A 53 -4.81 -15.44 11.84
CA ILE A 53 -3.68 -15.57 10.90
C ILE A 53 -2.92 -16.84 11.27
N ASN A 54 -2.78 -17.78 10.34
CA ASN A 54 -1.91 -18.93 10.49
C ASN A 54 -0.47 -18.55 10.06
N PRO A 55 0.48 -18.42 11.01
CA PRO A 55 1.85 -18.03 10.69
C PRO A 55 2.62 -19.10 9.93
N ASP A 56 2.22 -20.38 10.03
CA ASP A 56 2.96 -21.50 9.42
C ASP A 56 2.71 -21.62 7.93
N THR A 57 1.56 -21.16 7.44
CA THR A 57 1.21 -21.12 6.01
C THR A 57 1.53 -19.77 5.36
N CYS A 58 1.85 -18.75 6.16
CA CYS A 58 2.08 -17.40 5.67
C CYS A 58 3.45 -17.29 4.99
N THR A 59 3.46 -17.12 3.68
CA THR A 59 4.70 -16.99 2.89
C THR A 59 5.29 -15.57 2.91
N GLN A 60 4.68 -14.65 3.65
CA GLN A 60 5.06 -13.24 3.72
C GLN A 60 5.12 -12.56 2.33
N CYS A 61 4.23 -12.95 1.40
CA CYS A 61 4.15 -12.33 0.08
C CYS A 61 3.68 -10.85 0.11
N LEU A 62 3.11 -10.43 1.24
CA LEU A 62 2.59 -9.09 1.52
C LEU A 62 1.40 -8.62 0.66
N SER A 63 0.80 -9.49 -0.15
CA SER A 63 -0.42 -9.17 -0.93
C SER A 63 -1.60 -8.76 -0.03
N CYS A 64 -1.70 -9.30 1.18
CA CYS A 64 -2.76 -8.90 2.12
C CYS A 64 -2.63 -7.45 2.61
N LEU A 65 -1.41 -6.90 2.69
CA LEU A 65 -1.18 -5.50 3.03
C LEU A 65 -1.62 -4.59 1.88
N SER A 66 -1.43 -5.02 0.62
CA SER A 66 -1.77 -4.19 -0.54
C SER A 66 -3.26 -4.00 -0.75
N VAL A 67 -4.09 -4.91 -0.25
CA VAL A 67 -5.55 -4.86 -0.40
C VAL A 67 -6.30 -4.34 0.83
N CYS A 68 -5.62 -4.13 1.97
CA CYS A 68 -6.25 -3.74 3.21
C CYS A 68 -6.57 -2.22 3.23
N PRO A 69 -7.86 -1.80 3.15
CA PRO A 69 -8.22 -0.39 2.94
C PRO A 69 -7.88 0.50 4.14
N THR A 70 -7.73 -0.06 5.32
CA THR A 70 -7.43 0.69 6.54
C THR A 70 -6.03 0.44 7.08
N ALA A 71 -5.18 -0.29 6.35
CA ALA A 71 -3.88 -0.75 6.83
C ALA A 71 -3.98 -1.37 8.23
N ALA A 72 -4.91 -2.31 8.39
CA ALA A 72 -5.07 -3.10 9.61
C ALA A 72 -4.06 -4.25 9.70
N LEU A 73 -3.41 -4.59 8.58
CA LEU A 73 -2.37 -5.59 8.50
C LEU A 73 -1.02 -4.91 8.36
N ALA A 74 0.01 -5.42 9.05
CA ALA A 74 1.37 -4.91 8.98
C ALA A 74 2.38 -6.05 8.90
N SER A 75 3.53 -5.78 8.29
CA SER A 75 4.67 -6.70 8.30
C SER A 75 5.69 -6.18 9.31
N PRO A 76 6.05 -6.95 10.34
CA PRO A 76 7.11 -6.59 11.25
C PRO A 76 8.40 -6.21 10.50
N GLY A 77 9.01 -5.10 10.89
CA GLY A 77 10.25 -4.59 10.25
C GLY A 77 10.06 -3.89 8.91
N LEU A 78 8.84 -3.78 8.37
CA LEU A 78 8.57 -2.98 7.17
C LEU A 78 8.17 -1.55 7.55
N SER A 79 9.05 -0.60 7.27
CA SER A 79 8.79 0.84 7.39
C SER A 79 8.89 1.48 6.01
N LEU A 80 7.77 1.95 5.47
CA LEU A 80 7.76 2.58 4.15
C LEU A 80 8.60 3.87 4.12
N PRO A 81 8.54 4.78 5.12
CA PRO A 81 9.43 5.93 5.17
C PRO A 81 10.91 5.55 5.14
N GLN A 82 11.31 4.47 5.82
CA GLN A 82 12.70 4.01 5.82
C GLN A 82 13.10 3.44 4.45
N VAL A 83 12.24 2.58 3.85
CA VAL A 83 12.48 2.03 2.50
C VAL A 83 12.68 3.14 1.48
N LEU A 84 11.85 4.19 1.51
CA LEU A 84 11.99 5.34 0.61
C LEU A 84 13.30 6.09 0.85
N ALA A 85 13.70 6.28 2.12
CA ALA A 85 14.94 6.96 2.49
C ALA A 85 16.19 6.21 2.05
N ASP A 86 16.20 4.88 2.20
CA ASP A 86 17.31 4.03 1.77
C ASP A 86 17.43 4.01 0.25
N LEU A 87 16.30 3.87 -0.47
CA LEU A 87 16.30 3.91 -1.94
C LEU A 87 16.79 5.27 -2.47
N ALA A 88 16.43 6.38 -1.82
CA ALA A 88 16.85 7.73 -2.24
C ALA A 88 18.36 7.97 -2.19
N GLN A 89 19.12 7.15 -1.47
CA GLN A 89 20.59 7.23 -1.44
C GLN A 89 21.26 6.75 -2.73
N HIS A 90 20.48 6.22 -3.68
CA HIS A 90 20.98 5.65 -4.93
C HIS A 90 20.39 6.40 -6.13
N ARG A 91 21.22 6.67 -7.15
CA ARG A 91 20.86 7.40 -8.37
C ARG A 91 19.77 6.68 -9.16
N LEU A 92 19.99 5.39 -9.43
CA LEU A 92 19.02 4.48 -10.02
C LEU A 92 18.76 3.32 -9.04
N PRO A 93 17.86 3.52 -8.06
CA PRO A 93 17.62 2.54 -7.01
C PRO A 93 17.02 1.25 -7.56
N VAL A 94 17.32 0.15 -6.86
CA VAL A 94 16.81 -1.18 -7.16
C VAL A 94 16.15 -1.72 -5.89
N LEU A 95 14.84 -1.92 -5.94
CA LEU A 95 14.08 -2.55 -4.88
C LEU A 95 13.90 -4.05 -5.19
N GLY A 96 14.38 -4.90 -4.29
CA GLY A 96 14.26 -6.35 -4.39
C GLY A 96 13.52 -6.97 -3.21
N CYS A 97 13.43 -8.31 -3.19
CA CYS A 97 12.89 -9.06 -2.06
C CYS A 97 13.98 -9.76 -1.24
N LYS A 98 13.70 -10.07 0.02
CA LYS A 98 14.58 -10.88 0.90
C LYS A 98 14.60 -12.35 0.53
N GLY A 99 13.56 -12.87 -0.13
CA GLY A 99 13.50 -14.25 -0.62
C GLY A 99 14.50 -14.58 -1.72
N GLN A 100 15.20 -13.58 -2.27
CA GLN A 100 16.22 -13.72 -3.29
C GLN A 100 17.50 -12.97 -2.87
N PRO A 101 18.23 -13.45 -1.85
CA PRO A 101 19.36 -12.70 -1.27
C PRO A 101 20.51 -12.50 -2.26
N GLY A 102 20.67 -13.41 -3.23
CA GLY A 102 21.72 -13.35 -4.26
C GLY A 102 21.38 -12.52 -5.50
N SER A 103 20.17 -11.97 -5.62
CA SER A 103 19.83 -11.05 -6.73
C SER A 103 20.41 -9.66 -6.49
N ASP A 104 20.53 -8.80 -7.49
CA ASP A 104 21.01 -7.43 -7.26
C ASP A 104 19.90 -6.53 -6.68
N ALA A 105 20.16 -5.86 -5.57
CA ALA A 105 19.24 -4.87 -4.98
C ALA A 105 19.99 -3.90 -4.06
N HIS A 106 19.49 -2.67 -3.97
CA HIS A 106 19.95 -1.68 -3.00
C HIS A 106 19.17 -1.79 -1.68
N VAL A 107 17.86 -2.00 -1.78
CA VAL A 107 16.95 -2.14 -0.64
C VAL A 107 16.11 -3.40 -0.82
N ARG A 108 15.82 -4.10 0.27
CA ARG A 108 14.99 -5.31 0.26
C ARG A 108 13.85 -5.23 1.27
N ILE A 109 12.67 -5.62 0.82
CA ILE A 109 11.52 -5.92 1.68
C ILE A 109 11.24 -7.43 1.65
N SER A 110 10.41 -7.95 2.58
CA SER A 110 10.17 -9.41 2.67
C SER A 110 9.67 -9.98 1.34
N CYS A 111 8.72 -9.30 0.69
CA CYS A 111 8.28 -9.61 -0.67
C CYS A 111 7.75 -8.37 -1.40
N LEU A 112 7.80 -8.39 -2.73
CA LEU A 112 7.34 -7.27 -3.58
C LEU A 112 5.82 -7.24 -3.77
N GLY A 113 5.05 -8.20 -3.26
CA GLY A 113 3.58 -8.22 -3.42
C GLY A 113 2.87 -7.04 -2.76
N TYR A 114 3.50 -6.35 -1.82
CA TYR A 114 3.00 -5.09 -1.28
C TYR A 114 2.87 -4.00 -2.36
N LEU A 115 3.71 -4.05 -3.40
CA LEU A 115 3.73 -3.08 -4.51
C LEU A 115 2.48 -3.16 -5.39
N ALA A 116 1.65 -4.19 -5.25
CA ALA A 116 0.32 -4.21 -5.85
C ALA A 116 -0.62 -3.12 -5.29
N HIS A 117 -0.23 -2.40 -4.22
CA HIS A 117 -0.99 -1.28 -3.67
C HIS A 117 -0.88 -0.04 -4.59
N PRO A 118 -1.98 0.45 -5.20
CA PRO A 118 -1.91 1.53 -6.20
C PRO A 118 -1.29 2.83 -5.68
N GLU A 119 -1.64 3.23 -4.45
CA GLU A 119 -1.07 4.44 -3.85
C GLU A 119 0.43 4.32 -3.57
N LEU A 120 0.91 3.13 -3.19
CA LEU A 120 2.34 2.88 -2.98
C LEU A 120 3.11 2.98 -4.29
N MET A 121 2.60 2.34 -5.35
CA MET A 121 3.19 2.44 -6.69
C MET A 121 3.26 3.89 -7.16
N THR A 122 2.23 4.68 -6.85
CA THR A 122 2.18 6.13 -7.15
C THR A 122 3.17 6.95 -6.34
N ILE A 123 3.32 6.66 -5.04
CA ILE A 123 4.35 7.28 -4.20
C ILE A 123 5.73 7.01 -4.80
N LEU A 124 6.03 5.77 -5.19
CA LEU A 124 7.31 5.41 -5.82
C LEU A 124 7.54 6.22 -7.11
N ALA A 125 6.53 6.35 -7.97
CA ALA A 125 6.62 7.16 -9.19
C ALA A 125 6.86 8.65 -8.92
N LEU A 126 6.25 9.21 -7.87
CA LEU A 126 6.41 10.62 -7.49
C LEU A 126 7.74 10.90 -6.79
N VAL A 127 8.23 9.95 -5.98
CA VAL A 127 9.50 10.09 -5.23
C VAL A 127 10.71 9.87 -6.14
N PHE A 128 10.61 8.96 -7.12
CA PHE A 128 11.72 8.60 -8.00
C PHE A 128 11.45 8.98 -9.46
N PRO A 129 11.35 10.29 -9.79
CA PRO A 129 11.02 10.74 -11.14
C PRO A 129 12.12 10.41 -12.17
N GLU A 130 13.36 10.22 -11.72
CA GLU A 130 14.51 9.90 -12.59
C GLU A 130 14.70 8.39 -12.81
N GLY A 131 14.00 7.54 -12.04
CA GLY A 131 14.07 6.09 -12.21
C GLY A 131 14.00 5.31 -10.91
N LEU A 132 13.31 4.17 -10.94
CA LEU A 132 13.34 3.13 -9.91
C LEU A 132 13.17 1.78 -10.61
N GLN A 133 13.99 0.80 -10.28
CA GLN A 133 13.86 -0.55 -10.80
C GLN A 133 13.27 -1.48 -9.73
N LEU A 134 12.21 -2.18 -10.09
CA LEU A 134 11.63 -3.26 -9.29
C LEU A 134 12.20 -4.57 -9.82
N ASN A 135 13.07 -5.22 -9.04
CA ASN A 135 13.74 -6.44 -9.46
C ASN A 135 12.81 -7.65 -9.29
N LEU A 136 12.16 -8.06 -10.38
CA LEU A 136 11.25 -9.19 -10.49
C LEU A 136 11.89 -10.40 -11.19
N THR A 137 13.21 -10.40 -11.39
CA THR A 137 13.93 -11.36 -12.24
C THR A 137 13.80 -12.82 -11.84
N ALA A 138 13.47 -13.08 -10.57
CA ALA A 138 13.27 -14.42 -10.03
C ALA A 138 11.81 -14.69 -9.63
N CYS A 139 10.87 -13.79 -9.93
CA CYS A 139 9.48 -13.92 -9.49
C CYS A 139 8.71 -15.00 -10.25
N ASP A 140 9.06 -15.28 -11.51
CA ASP A 140 8.36 -16.27 -12.33
C ASP A 140 8.46 -17.70 -11.79
N GLU A 141 9.59 -18.05 -11.16
CA GLU A 141 9.84 -19.37 -10.56
C GLU A 141 9.71 -19.37 -9.03
N CYS A 142 9.30 -18.24 -8.44
CA CYS A 142 9.19 -18.08 -7.00
C CYS A 142 7.87 -18.69 -6.48
N PRO A 143 7.84 -19.31 -5.27
CA PRO A 143 6.59 -19.70 -4.62
C PRO A 143 5.60 -18.53 -4.42
N ASN A 144 6.12 -17.30 -4.37
CA ASN A 144 5.33 -16.08 -4.31
C ASN A 144 5.06 -15.45 -5.69
N GLY A 145 5.23 -16.17 -6.81
CA GLY A 145 5.06 -15.65 -8.17
C GLY A 145 3.66 -15.10 -8.49
N HIS A 146 2.64 -15.57 -7.78
CA HIS A 146 1.26 -15.05 -7.85
C HIS A 146 1.14 -13.52 -7.63
N ILE A 147 2.16 -12.86 -7.06
CA ILE A 147 2.17 -11.41 -6.86
C ILE A 147 2.31 -10.61 -8.17
N LEU A 148 2.83 -11.24 -9.24
CA LEU A 148 3.22 -10.55 -10.46
C LEU A 148 2.06 -9.80 -11.11
N ASP A 149 0.90 -10.43 -11.25
CA ASP A 149 -0.29 -9.83 -11.86
C ASP A 149 -0.73 -8.55 -11.14
N GLY A 150 -0.68 -8.57 -9.79
CA GLY A 150 -1.01 -7.41 -8.97
C GLY A 150 -0.03 -6.26 -9.17
N ILE A 151 1.28 -6.56 -9.25
CA ILE A 151 2.32 -5.55 -9.47
C ILE A 151 2.21 -4.94 -10.87
N VAL A 152 2.05 -5.77 -11.91
CA VAL A 152 1.87 -5.33 -13.30
C VAL A 152 0.61 -4.47 -13.43
N THR A 153 -0.49 -4.89 -12.80
CA THR A 153 -1.74 -4.11 -12.80
C THR A 153 -1.55 -2.75 -12.10
N ALA A 154 -0.91 -2.72 -10.93
CA ALA A 154 -0.65 -1.47 -10.20
C ALA A 154 0.29 -0.54 -10.97
N HIS A 155 1.32 -1.09 -11.61
CA HIS A 155 2.24 -0.33 -12.45
C HIS A 155 1.56 0.24 -13.70
N GLY A 156 0.75 -0.55 -14.42
CA GLY A 156 0.02 -0.08 -15.60
C GLY A 156 -0.94 1.08 -15.31
N ARG A 157 -1.47 1.18 -14.08
CA ARG A 157 -2.32 2.31 -13.63
C ARG A 157 -1.56 3.62 -13.46
N LEU A 158 -0.23 3.58 -13.33
CA LEU A 158 0.58 4.79 -13.30
C LEU A 158 0.42 5.60 -14.59
N HIS A 159 0.23 4.96 -15.75
CA HIS A 159 0.02 5.69 -17.01
C HIS A 159 -1.15 6.68 -16.96
N GLY A 160 -2.22 6.35 -16.22
CA GLY A 160 -3.38 7.22 -16.04
C GLY A 160 -3.21 8.30 -14.97
N SER A 161 -2.29 8.14 -14.02
CA SER A 161 -2.17 8.99 -12.81
C SER A 161 -0.86 9.80 -12.73
N VAL A 162 0.24 9.24 -13.22
CA VAL A 162 1.57 9.85 -13.31
C VAL A 162 2.17 9.50 -14.67
N SER A 163 1.76 10.25 -15.70
CA SER A 163 2.31 10.10 -17.05
C SER A 163 3.84 10.26 -17.05
N ASN A 164 4.51 9.47 -17.88
CA ASN A 164 5.97 9.45 -18.03
C ASN A 164 6.75 9.13 -16.74
N HIS A 165 6.19 8.33 -15.83
CA HIS A 165 6.96 7.82 -14.69
C HIS A 165 8.16 6.98 -15.15
N ALA A 166 9.19 6.92 -14.31
CA ALA A 166 10.42 6.17 -14.59
C ALA A 166 10.55 4.87 -13.75
N VAL A 167 9.47 4.42 -13.12
CA VAL A 167 9.42 3.10 -12.46
C VAL A 167 9.44 1.99 -13.52
N LYS A 168 10.42 1.08 -13.46
CA LYS A 168 10.60 -0.07 -14.37
C LYS A 168 10.36 -1.40 -13.64
N LEU A 169 9.62 -2.30 -14.27
CA LEU A 169 9.49 -3.70 -13.83
C LEU A 169 10.55 -4.54 -14.55
N ILE A 170 11.54 -5.07 -13.83
CA ILE A 170 12.65 -5.80 -14.44
C ILE A 170 12.45 -7.31 -14.25
N ARG A 171 12.14 -8.03 -15.34
CA ARG A 171 11.91 -9.49 -15.34
C ARG A 171 13.08 -10.28 -15.90
N ASP A 172 13.92 -9.68 -16.74
CA ASP A 172 15.14 -10.30 -17.25
C ASP A 172 16.36 -9.63 -16.58
N LYS A 173 17.32 -10.44 -16.12
CA LYS A 173 18.52 -9.96 -15.44
C LYS A 173 19.35 -9.05 -16.35
N LYS A 174 19.32 -9.25 -17.66
CA LYS A 174 20.07 -8.43 -18.62
C LYS A 174 19.59 -6.97 -18.67
N ASP A 175 18.33 -6.74 -18.30
CA ASP A 175 17.70 -5.41 -18.30
C ASP A 175 17.91 -4.68 -16.96
N LEU A 176 18.51 -5.35 -15.97
CA LEU A 176 18.75 -4.80 -14.64
C LEU A 176 20.02 -3.95 -14.63
N GLU A 177 19.87 -2.65 -14.47
CA GLU A 177 20.99 -1.73 -14.32
C GLU A 177 21.40 -1.64 -12.85
N TYR A 178 22.45 -2.36 -12.44
CA TYR A 178 22.95 -2.32 -11.06
C TYR A 178 24.45 -2.01 -11.00
N ALA A 179 24.78 -0.91 -10.30
CA ALA A 179 26.16 -0.57 -9.99
C ALA A 179 26.45 -0.96 -8.53
N ALA A 180 27.06 -2.14 -8.32
CA ALA A 180 27.53 -2.55 -7.01
C ALA A 180 28.49 -1.48 -6.45
N ALA A 181 28.40 -1.19 -5.16
CA ALA A 181 29.27 -0.22 -4.50
C ALA A 181 30.68 -0.80 -4.25
N THR A 182 31.44 -1.07 -5.31
CA THR A 182 32.88 -1.41 -5.19
C THR A 182 33.70 -0.14 -5.30
N LEU A 183 33.97 0.54 -4.18
CA LEU A 183 34.93 1.65 -4.14
C LEU A 183 35.76 1.63 -2.86
N SER A 184 37.03 2.01 -3.00
CA SER A 184 37.95 2.21 -1.88
C SER A 184 37.56 3.45 -1.04
N ARG A 185 37.97 3.48 0.24
CA ARG A 185 37.67 4.58 1.21
C ARG A 185 37.99 5.99 0.68
N ARG A 186 38.93 6.15 -0.26
CA ARG A 186 39.40 7.43 -0.80
C ARG A 186 38.57 7.95 -1.98
N GLN A 187 37.92 7.06 -2.74
CA GLN A 187 36.98 7.43 -3.82
C GLN A 187 35.57 7.72 -3.27
N PHE A 188 35.31 7.34 -2.01
CA PHE A 188 34.01 7.46 -1.35
C PHE A 188 33.53 8.91 -1.18
N PHE A 189 34.43 9.85 -0.85
CA PHE A 189 34.05 11.25 -0.59
C PHE A 189 33.79 12.07 -1.86
N LEU A 190 34.48 11.79 -2.97
CA LEU A 190 34.30 12.53 -4.22
C LEU A 190 33.01 12.13 -4.97
N LEU A 191 32.54 10.89 -4.81
CA LEU A 191 31.38 10.34 -5.54
C LEU A 191 30.06 10.41 -4.78
N PHE A 192 30.06 10.83 -3.51
CA PHE A 192 28.83 10.90 -2.70
C PHE A 192 27.80 11.89 -3.28
N GLN A 193 28.27 12.96 -3.95
CA GLN A 193 27.40 13.93 -4.62
C GLN A 193 26.81 13.45 -5.96
N GLU A 194 27.41 12.45 -6.61
CA GLU A 194 27.01 11.95 -7.94
C GLU A 194 26.17 10.66 -7.90
N ARG A 195 26.13 9.99 -6.73
CA ARG A 195 25.39 8.73 -6.52
C ARG A 195 24.02 8.88 -5.89
N THR A 196 23.64 10.05 -5.42
CA THR A 196 22.37 10.28 -4.71
C THR A 196 21.31 10.85 -5.65
N ASN A 197 20.08 10.33 -5.56
CA ASN A 197 18.96 10.89 -6.29
C ASN A 197 18.47 12.15 -5.55
N ARG A 198 19.02 13.32 -5.87
CA ARG A 198 18.75 14.57 -5.13
C ARG A 198 17.26 14.93 -5.08
N ALA A 199 16.53 14.66 -6.17
CA ALA A 199 15.08 14.86 -6.23
C ALA A 199 14.37 13.94 -5.22
N ALA A 200 14.70 12.64 -5.21
CA ALA A 200 14.15 11.68 -4.27
C ALA A 200 14.52 12.01 -2.81
N VAL A 201 15.78 12.35 -2.51
CA VAL A 201 16.21 12.75 -1.16
C VAL A 201 15.42 13.95 -0.67
N THR A 202 15.22 14.96 -1.53
CA THR A 202 14.42 16.14 -1.19
C THR A 202 12.97 15.78 -0.92
N MET A 203 12.38 14.92 -1.76
CA MET A 203 11.01 14.45 -1.55
C MET A 203 10.88 13.63 -0.27
N VAL A 204 11.80 12.70 0.01
CA VAL A 204 11.77 11.87 1.21
C VAL A 204 11.91 12.71 2.47
N LYS A 205 12.83 13.68 2.51
CA LYS A 205 12.93 14.62 3.63
C LYS A 205 11.60 15.32 3.89
N ARG A 206 10.97 15.85 2.83
CA ARG A 206 9.61 16.40 2.94
C ARG A 206 8.65 15.38 3.53
N LEU A 207 8.63 14.14 3.03
CA LEU A 207 7.73 13.09 3.52
C LEU A 207 7.93 12.78 5.01
N GLN A 208 9.17 12.87 5.52
CA GLN A 208 9.50 12.65 6.92
C GLN A 208 9.17 13.86 7.82
N ASP A 209 9.26 15.09 7.32
CA ASP A 209 9.02 16.32 8.10
C ASP A 209 7.56 16.44 8.58
N ASN A 210 7.27 16.26 9.87
CA ASN A 210 5.92 16.34 10.45
C ASN A 210 4.89 15.46 9.70
N ILE A 211 4.93 14.14 9.92
CA ILE A 211 3.72 13.31 9.67
C ILE A 211 2.72 13.64 10.78
N GLU A 212 2.12 14.82 10.74
CA GLU A 212 0.87 15.09 11.45
C GLU A 212 -0.20 14.25 10.75
N GLN A 213 -0.45 13.05 11.27
CA GLN A 213 -1.60 12.29 10.84
C GLN A 213 -2.83 13.15 11.12
N LYS A 214 -3.61 13.49 10.09
CA LYS A 214 -4.88 14.19 10.26
C LYS A 214 -5.80 13.32 11.12
N THR A 215 -5.80 13.57 12.43
CA THR A 215 -6.62 12.88 13.40
C THR A 215 -7.90 13.67 13.62
N TYR A 216 -9.05 13.01 13.46
CA TYR A 216 -10.33 13.54 13.93
C TYR A 216 -10.84 12.63 15.06
N GLY A 217 -10.59 13.04 16.30
CA GLY A 217 -10.75 12.16 17.45
C GLY A 217 -9.85 10.92 17.31
N LYS A 218 -10.43 9.71 17.48
CA LYS A 218 -9.73 8.42 17.30
C LYS A 218 -9.64 7.95 15.83
N LYS A 219 -10.09 8.75 14.86
CA LYS A 219 -10.11 8.39 13.43
C LYS A 219 -8.80 8.77 12.76
N GLN A 220 -8.27 7.87 11.93
CA GLN A 220 -6.93 7.98 11.37
C GLN A 220 -6.88 7.38 9.96
N ILE A 221 -6.29 8.10 9.01
CA ILE A 221 -5.99 7.56 7.68
C ILE A 221 -4.81 6.57 7.72
N PRO A 222 -4.71 5.62 6.77
CA PRO A 222 -3.51 4.80 6.59
C PRO A 222 -2.24 5.63 6.35
N GLU A 223 -1.09 5.13 6.78
CA GLU A 223 0.21 5.79 6.56
C GLU A 223 0.48 6.02 5.06
N ILE A 224 0.23 5.01 4.22
CA ILE A 224 0.36 5.13 2.76
C ILE A 224 -0.46 6.33 2.24
N ARG A 225 -1.71 6.48 2.68
CA ARG A 225 -2.55 7.61 2.26
C ARG A 225 -1.95 8.95 2.68
N ALA A 226 -1.46 9.03 3.92
CA ALA A 226 -0.83 10.25 4.42
C ALA A 226 0.41 10.61 3.60
N LEU A 227 1.27 9.64 3.30
CA LEU A 227 2.46 9.81 2.45
C LEU A 227 2.08 10.20 1.02
N LEU A 228 1.06 9.57 0.42
CA LEU A 228 0.59 9.93 -0.91
C LEU A 228 0.10 11.37 -0.96
N LEU A 229 -0.76 11.79 -0.04
CA LEU A 229 -1.27 13.18 0.00
C LEU A 229 -0.11 14.20 0.12
N LYS A 230 0.94 13.83 0.86
CA LYS A 230 2.12 14.65 1.04
C LYS A 230 3.01 14.69 -0.20
N ALA A 231 3.25 13.56 -0.86
CA ALA A 231 3.94 13.51 -2.15
C ALA A 231 3.17 14.30 -3.23
N MET A 232 1.84 14.17 -3.24
CA MET A 232 0.95 14.91 -4.13
C MET A 232 1.03 16.41 -3.88
N SER A 233 1.27 16.90 -2.66
CA SER A 233 1.31 18.33 -2.35
C SER A 233 2.30 19.11 -3.23
N ALA A 234 3.42 18.48 -3.60
CA ALA A 234 4.45 19.02 -4.47
C ALA A 234 4.15 18.86 -5.98
N SER A 235 3.04 18.22 -6.35
CA SER A 235 2.62 18.00 -7.74
C SER A 235 1.74 19.13 -8.28
N THR A 236 1.61 19.20 -9.62
CA THR A 236 0.70 20.12 -10.30
C THR A 236 -0.77 19.85 -9.97
N ALA A 237 -1.63 20.85 -10.13
CA ALA A 237 -3.08 20.70 -9.89
C ALA A 237 -3.70 19.59 -10.79
N ALA A 238 -3.33 19.56 -12.08
CA ALA A 238 -3.80 18.54 -13.01
C ALA A 238 -3.42 17.12 -12.57
N ARG A 239 -2.17 16.92 -12.10
CA ARG A 239 -1.72 15.62 -11.60
C ARG A 239 -2.43 15.23 -10.31
N LYS A 240 -2.63 16.19 -9.38
CA LYS A 240 -3.39 15.97 -8.15
C LYS A 240 -4.80 15.48 -8.46
N GLU A 241 -5.47 16.09 -9.43
CA GLU A 241 -6.84 15.71 -9.81
C GLU A 241 -6.89 14.34 -10.48
N SER A 242 -5.99 14.08 -11.44
CA SER A 242 -5.85 12.77 -12.09
C SER A 242 -5.63 11.63 -11.07
N ILE A 243 -4.74 11.80 -10.09
CA ILE A 243 -4.54 10.79 -9.02
C ILE A 243 -5.83 10.59 -8.20
N LYS A 244 -6.53 11.67 -7.82
CA LYS A 244 -7.78 11.56 -7.06
C LYS A 244 -8.86 10.82 -7.84
N GLU A 245 -9.07 11.18 -9.10
CA GLU A 245 -10.11 10.56 -9.93
C GLU A 245 -9.85 9.07 -10.15
N GLN A 246 -8.58 8.70 -10.34
CA GLN A 246 -8.20 7.33 -10.65
C GLN A 246 -8.03 6.43 -9.42
N GLN A 247 -7.82 6.97 -8.22
CA GLN A 247 -7.48 6.14 -7.05
C GLN A 247 -8.37 6.34 -5.84
N PHE A 248 -9.04 7.50 -5.68
CA PHE A 248 -9.80 7.78 -4.47
C PHE A 248 -11.28 7.52 -4.66
N GLY A 249 -11.85 6.69 -3.79
CA GLY A 249 -13.27 6.37 -3.83
C GLY A 249 -14.15 7.59 -3.64
N LYS A 250 -15.31 7.59 -4.31
CA LYS A 250 -16.32 8.65 -4.25
C LYS A 250 -17.52 8.18 -3.42
N ILE A 251 -18.17 9.10 -2.73
CA ILE A 251 -19.43 8.84 -2.03
C ILE A 251 -20.50 9.73 -2.61
N THR A 252 -21.67 9.14 -2.87
CA THR A 252 -22.90 9.84 -3.21
C THR A 252 -23.93 9.59 -2.12
N PHE A 253 -24.50 10.67 -1.59
CA PHE A 253 -25.69 10.60 -0.75
C PHE A 253 -26.93 10.64 -1.66
N THR A 254 -27.74 9.59 -1.64
CA THR A 254 -28.93 9.50 -2.50
C THR A 254 -30.12 10.22 -1.86
N SER A 255 -31.24 10.27 -2.58
CA SER A 255 -32.53 10.74 -2.04
C SER A 255 -33.00 9.98 -0.79
N ASP A 256 -32.51 8.76 -0.57
CA ASP A 256 -32.87 7.93 0.59
C ASP A 256 -32.06 8.26 1.86
N CYS A 257 -31.15 9.24 1.77
CA CYS A 257 -30.36 9.69 2.90
C CYS A 257 -31.24 10.38 3.94
N CYS A 258 -31.47 9.72 5.08
CA CYS A 258 -32.23 10.27 6.20
C CYS A 258 -31.43 11.25 7.09
N HIS A 259 -30.23 11.67 6.67
CA HIS A 259 -29.36 12.59 7.42
C HIS A 259 -29.05 12.17 8.87
N SER A 260 -29.19 10.89 9.23
CA SER A 260 -28.97 10.38 10.59
C SER A 260 -27.52 10.45 11.10
N GLU A 261 -26.58 10.91 10.26
CA GLU A 261 -25.14 11.02 10.52
C GLU A 261 -24.43 9.74 11.03
N ARG A 262 -25.09 8.59 11.02
CA ARG A 262 -24.51 7.29 11.43
C ARG A 262 -23.23 6.95 10.65
N CYS A 263 -23.17 7.34 9.38
CA CYS A 263 -21.98 7.17 8.55
C CYS A 263 -20.77 8.00 9.02
N VAL A 264 -20.99 9.12 9.71
CA VAL A 264 -19.93 9.89 10.39
C VAL A 264 -19.27 9.01 11.44
N GLY A 265 -20.06 8.35 12.29
CA GLY A 265 -19.56 7.49 13.37
C GLY A 265 -18.77 6.28 12.87
N VAL A 266 -19.28 5.58 11.85
CA VAL A 266 -18.65 4.35 11.32
C VAL A 266 -17.42 4.61 10.45
N CYS A 267 -17.26 5.82 9.92
CA CYS A 267 -16.11 6.18 9.08
C CYS A 267 -14.80 6.11 9.89
N PRO A 268 -13.84 5.22 9.53
CA PRO A 268 -12.61 5.03 10.31
C PRO A 268 -11.59 6.17 10.14
N THR A 269 -11.69 6.95 9.06
CA THR A 269 -10.70 7.97 8.68
C THR A 269 -11.18 9.40 8.87
N GLY A 270 -12.47 9.61 9.16
CA GLY A 270 -13.05 10.96 9.22
C GLY A 270 -13.30 11.60 7.85
N ALA A 271 -13.36 10.78 6.79
CA ALA A 271 -13.79 11.20 5.45
C ALA A 271 -15.24 11.68 5.38
N ILE A 272 -16.08 11.29 6.35
CA ILE A 272 -17.44 11.80 6.48
C ILE A 272 -17.56 12.54 7.82
N ARG A 273 -18.06 13.77 7.79
CA ARG A 273 -18.19 14.67 8.94
C ARG A 273 -19.59 15.25 9.02
N SER A 274 -20.02 15.63 10.22
CA SER A 274 -21.33 16.26 10.42
C SER A 274 -21.46 17.55 9.61
N SER A 275 -22.68 17.81 9.14
CA SER A 275 -22.99 19.07 8.46
C SER A 275 -23.21 20.18 9.48
N ARG A 276 -22.85 21.42 9.12
CA ARG A 276 -23.22 22.62 9.91
C ARG A 276 -24.65 23.08 9.62
N MET A 277 -25.23 22.61 8.52
CA MET A 277 -26.59 22.95 8.12
C MET A 277 -27.58 21.92 8.67
N SER A 278 -28.68 22.41 9.25
CA SER A 278 -29.76 21.54 9.71
C SER A 278 -30.39 20.78 8.54
N ASN A 279 -30.75 19.52 8.76
CA ASN A 279 -31.39 18.64 7.79
C ASN A 279 -30.69 18.53 6.42
N SER A 280 -29.35 18.51 6.42
CA SER A 280 -28.53 18.33 5.21
C SER A 280 -27.70 17.04 5.28
N PRO A 281 -27.30 16.46 4.14
CA PRO A 281 -26.37 15.33 4.14
C PRO A 281 -25.04 15.67 4.83
N PRO A 282 -24.36 14.66 5.41
CA PRO A 282 -23.01 14.83 5.93
C PRO A 282 -22.01 15.33 4.87
N VAL A 283 -20.96 16.01 5.33
CA VAL A 283 -19.89 16.51 4.45
C VAL A 283 -18.89 15.39 4.18
N PHE A 284 -18.50 15.23 2.90
CA PHE A 284 -17.55 14.21 2.45
C PHE A 284 -16.23 14.84 1.99
N ASP A 285 -15.10 14.33 2.50
CA ASP A 285 -13.74 14.63 2.05
C ASP A 285 -13.13 13.39 1.37
N GLN A 286 -13.08 13.44 0.04
CA GLN A 286 -12.56 12.36 -0.80
C GLN A 286 -11.10 12.00 -0.46
N THR A 287 -10.28 12.96 -0.02
CA THR A 287 -8.85 12.74 0.25
C THR A 287 -8.61 11.82 1.45
N LEU A 288 -9.59 11.71 2.35
CA LEU A 288 -9.53 10.86 3.52
C LEU A 288 -10.24 9.50 3.29
N CYS A 289 -10.94 9.33 2.17
CA CYS A 289 -11.72 8.13 1.89
C CYS A 289 -10.84 6.98 1.44
N THR A 290 -10.88 5.84 2.13
CA THR A 290 -10.10 4.65 1.79
C THR A 290 -10.90 3.54 1.09
N SER A 291 -12.08 3.89 0.55
CA SER A 291 -12.97 2.92 -0.11
C SER A 291 -13.28 1.68 0.75
N CYS A 292 -13.39 1.84 2.07
CA CYS A 292 -13.53 0.70 2.98
C CYS A 292 -14.97 0.14 3.09
N PHE A 293 -15.94 0.78 2.41
CA PHE A 293 -17.36 0.42 2.36
C PHE A 293 -18.13 0.42 3.70
N SER A 294 -17.51 0.75 4.84
CA SER A 294 -18.20 0.76 6.14
C SER A 294 -19.42 1.69 6.19
N CYS A 295 -19.37 2.86 5.55
CA CYS A 295 -20.48 3.80 5.53
C CYS A 295 -21.68 3.29 4.74
N GLN A 296 -21.45 2.65 3.59
CA GLN A 296 -22.49 2.02 2.78
C GLN A 296 -23.07 0.81 3.51
N ALA A 297 -22.21 -0.08 4.03
CA ALA A 297 -22.63 -1.29 4.73
C ALA A 297 -23.50 -1.00 5.97
N PHE A 298 -23.19 0.07 6.71
CA PHE A 298 -23.95 0.45 7.90
C PHE A 298 -25.25 1.21 7.58
N CYS A 299 -25.39 1.74 6.36
CA CYS A 299 -26.52 2.58 5.98
C CYS A 299 -27.78 1.73 5.71
N ARG A 300 -28.64 1.58 6.73
CA ARG A 300 -29.88 0.79 6.63
C ARG A 300 -30.82 1.26 5.52
N ASN A 301 -30.88 2.57 5.28
CA ASN A 301 -31.73 3.17 4.25
C ASN A 301 -31.09 3.16 2.87
N ARG A 302 -29.86 2.61 2.72
CA ARG A 302 -29.11 2.60 1.45
C ARG A 302 -28.86 4.00 0.85
N GLY A 303 -28.97 5.04 1.68
CA GLY A 303 -28.74 6.44 1.30
C GLY A 303 -27.28 6.85 1.10
N VAL A 304 -26.33 5.90 1.16
CA VAL A 304 -24.89 6.11 0.95
C VAL A 304 -24.40 5.09 -0.06
N VAL A 305 -23.92 5.57 -1.20
CA VAL A 305 -23.32 4.73 -2.25
C VAL A 305 -21.84 5.11 -2.38
N LEU A 306 -20.96 4.11 -2.32
CA LEU A 306 -19.53 4.25 -2.48
C LEU A 306 -19.08 3.63 -3.80
N SER A 307 -18.35 4.39 -4.60
CA SER A 307 -17.67 3.91 -5.80
C SER A 307 -16.18 3.79 -5.49
N ASP A 308 -15.62 2.57 -5.62
CA ASP A 308 -14.20 2.33 -5.39
C ASP A 308 -13.40 2.51 -6.66
N ASN A 309 -12.71 3.64 -6.77
CA ASN A 309 -11.85 3.93 -7.90
C ASN A 309 -10.46 3.31 -7.74
N SER A 310 -10.08 2.81 -6.56
CA SER A 310 -8.77 2.19 -6.36
C SER A 310 -8.58 0.93 -7.21
N GLN A 311 -9.69 0.34 -7.69
CA GLN A 311 -9.78 -0.86 -8.51
C GLN A 311 -8.85 -1.99 -8.03
N ILE A 312 -8.50 -2.06 -6.74
CA ILE A 312 -7.67 -3.14 -6.21
C ILE A 312 -8.37 -4.44 -6.60
N PRO A 313 -7.74 -5.33 -7.40
CA PRO A 313 -8.39 -6.54 -7.85
C PRO A 313 -8.87 -7.30 -6.61
N LEU A 314 -10.18 -7.49 -6.48
CA LEU A 314 -10.68 -8.60 -5.69
C LEU A 314 -10.22 -9.81 -6.47
N VAL A 315 -9.13 -10.44 -6.03
CA VAL A 315 -8.79 -11.78 -6.49
C VAL A 315 -9.94 -12.65 -6.00
N THR A 316 -10.99 -12.75 -6.80
CA THR A 316 -11.93 -13.84 -6.64
C THR A 316 -11.10 -15.08 -6.91
N LYS A 317 -10.95 -15.94 -5.90
CA LYS A 317 -10.58 -17.33 -6.16
C LYS A 317 -11.57 -17.80 -7.22
N ARG A 318 -11.12 -17.84 -8.48
CA ARG A 318 -11.89 -18.43 -9.58
C ARG A 318 -12.30 -19.80 -9.07
N GLU A 319 -13.57 -20.11 -9.28
CA GLU A 319 -14.14 -21.44 -9.28
C GLU A 319 -13.10 -22.47 -9.72
N GLN A 320 -12.42 -23.09 -8.75
CA GLN A 320 -11.61 -24.28 -8.96
C GLN A 320 -12.40 -25.42 -8.34
N GLY A 321 -13.19 -26.06 -9.19
CA GLY A 321 -13.59 -27.47 -9.09
C GLY A 321 -14.43 -27.86 -7.88
N LEU A 322 -15.75 -27.83 -8.06
CA LEU A 322 -16.54 -29.04 -7.79
C LEU A 322 -16.17 -30.11 -8.81
#